data_AF-A0A5N8WN03-F1
#
_entry.id   AF-A0A5N8WN03-F1
#
_cell.length_a   1.000
_cell.length_b   1.000
_cell.length_c   1.000
_cell.angle_alpha   90.00
_cell.angle_beta   90.00
_cell.angle_gamma   90.00
#
_symmetry.space_group_name_H-M   'P 1'
#
loop_
_entity.id
_entity.type
_entity.pdbx_description
1 polymer ?
#
loop_
_entity_poly.entity_id
_entity_poly.type
_entity_poly.pdbx_seq_one_letter_code
_entity_poly.pdbx_strand_id
1 'polypeptide(L)'
;MRTRTRNALAALVTGLMAVSMAGCGETEGEGEDGFTVGLLLPSSAVPRWERFDRPLIEKRVKALCPHCKVAYANAADDAMNQRDQMNSLITRGARVIILDAVDVKAMRSSVRAADRAHIPVVAYDRLAEGPISGFVSFDGAQVGRLQGKALLEAMGDRAKGRRIVMMNGDPISPNTAWYRKGARSVLDDKVTIRKEYANLEWRAENAHDNMAAAISDLGAHRIDGVLAANDAIASGVISALKSARVSPLLPVTGQDADLDAVQRIVKGEQTMTVYKSFKRQADVAASMAVALGHGRSVHAIATTTVDSPTTQDVPAVLLTPVPVTAGTIGRTLVRDKVYSIHEICTPKLRSACDRAGLTEPKKPTEPKKKERGGDPGGVPARAGVARHLQAVRRRPGTPGRGTAAPGR
;
A
#
# COMPACT_ATOMS: atom_id res chain seq x y z
N MET A 1 -83.69 41.76 24.27
CA MET A 1 -84.62 41.36 25.35
C MET A 1 -85.04 39.91 25.14
N ARG A 2 -84.97 39.11 26.21
CA ARG A 2 -85.58 37.78 26.42
C ARG A 2 -85.00 36.60 25.62
N THR A 3 -84.09 35.78 26.15
CA THR A 3 -84.19 34.75 27.21
C THR A 3 -84.93 33.46 26.82
N ARG A 4 -84.18 32.34 26.98
CA ARG A 4 -84.60 31.03 27.51
C ARG A 4 -85.43 30.15 26.55
N THR A 5 -85.33 28.81 26.49
CA THR A 5 -84.69 27.82 27.38
C THR A 5 -84.59 26.48 26.67
N ARG A 6 -83.51 25.76 27.00
CA ARG A 6 -83.30 24.31 26.96
C ARG A 6 -84.55 23.47 27.24
N ASN A 7 -84.76 22.42 26.42
CA ASN A 7 -85.38 21.16 26.83
C ASN A 7 -84.39 20.01 26.55
N ALA A 8 -84.31 19.09 27.50
CA ALA A 8 -83.44 17.93 27.54
C ALA A 8 -84.28 16.63 27.62
N LEU A 9 -83.59 15.50 27.40
CA LEU A 9 -84.01 14.09 27.54
C LEU A 9 -84.87 13.51 26.40
N ALA A 10 -84.73 12.26 25.96
CA ALA A 10 -83.70 11.20 26.07
C ALA A 10 -84.18 10.05 25.17
N ALA A 11 -83.29 9.40 24.41
CA ALA A 11 -83.48 8.02 23.94
C ALA A 11 -82.12 7.40 23.59
N LEU A 12 -81.66 6.48 24.44
CA LEU A 12 -80.54 5.58 24.23
C LEU A 12 -80.86 4.55 23.14
N VAL A 13 -79.95 4.32 22.19
CA VAL A 13 -79.63 2.96 21.68
C VAL A 13 -78.14 2.89 21.31
N THR A 14 -77.43 2.12 22.13
CA THR A 14 -76.16 1.38 21.94
C THR A 14 -75.44 1.40 20.58
N GLY A 15 -74.19 1.86 20.60
CA GLY A 15 -73.13 1.53 19.63
C GLY A 15 -71.79 1.40 20.36
N LEU A 16 -71.23 0.19 20.33
CA LEU A 16 -70.05 -0.32 21.07
C LEU A 16 -68.84 0.63 21.11
N MET A 17 -68.28 0.83 22.31
CA MET A 17 -66.89 1.26 22.50
C MET A 17 -65.93 0.13 22.11
N ALA A 18 -64.94 0.44 21.28
CA ALA A 18 -63.69 -0.32 21.20
C ALA A 18 -62.55 0.59 21.69
N VAL A 19 -62.26 0.52 22.99
CA VAL A 19 -61.00 0.98 23.59
C VAL A 19 -60.28 -0.28 24.06
N SER A 20 -59.15 -0.60 23.44
CA SER A 20 -58.09 -1.54 23.84
C SER A 20 -57.21 -1.73 22.58
N MET A 21 -55.90 -1.57 22.55
CA MET A 21 -54.86 -1.66 23.57
C MET A 21 -53.72 -0.73 23.16
N ALA A 22 -53.09 -0.10 24.15
CA ALA A 22 -51.69 0.29 24.05
C ALA A 22 -50.87 -0.97 23.78
N GLY A 23 -50.56 -1.22 22.51
CA GLY A 23 -49.53 -2.16 22.11
C GLY A 23 -48.19 -1.45 22.26
N CYS A 24 -47.39 -1.92 23.21
CA CYS A 24 -45.95 -1.72 23.17
C CYS A 24 -45.48 -2.16 21.78
N GLY A 25 -45.25 -1.20 20.89
CA GLY A 25 -44.44 -1.45 19.71
C GLY A 25 -43.07 -1.81 20.23
N GLU A 26 -42.74 -3.11 20.14
CA GLU A 26 -41.36 -3.55 20.06
C GLU A 26 -40.59 -2.53 19.22
N THR A 27 -39.48 -2.05 19.77
CA THR A 27 -38.40 -1.52 18.94
C THR A 27 -38.01 -2.66 17.99
N GLU A 28 -38.73 -2.77 16.88
CA GLU A 28 -38.26 -3.36 15.65
C GLU A 28 -36.91 -2.69 15.43
N GLY A 29 -35.83 -3.44 15.63
CA GLY A 29 -34.51 -2.94 15.31
C GLY A 29 -34.57 -2.44 13.89
N GLU A 30 -34.28 -1.14 13.71
CA GLU A 30 -34.18 -0.52 12.39
C GLU A 30 -33.30 -1.43 11.53
N GLY A 31 -33.95 -2.23 10.69
CA GLY A 31 -33.26 -2.97 9.65
C GLY A 31 -32.65 -1.90 8.76
N GLU A 32 -31.34 -1.76 8.77
CA GLU A 32 -30.65 -0.80 7.91
C GLU A 32 -30.97 -1.16 6.44
N ASP A 33 -31.96 -0.46 5.87
CA ASP A 33 -32.37 -0.62 4.48
C ASP A 33 -31.14 -0.51 3.58
N GLY A 34 -30.97 -1.52 2.71
CA GLY A 34 -29.85 -1.57 1.80
C GLY A 34 -29.93 -0.49 0.72
N PHE A 35 -28.79 0.12 0.39
CA PHE A 35 -28.69 1.11 -0.69
C PHE A 35 -27.48 0.85 -1.60
N THR A 36 -27.42 1.60 -2.70
CA THR A 36 -26.29 1.54 -3.64
C THR A 36 -25.21 2.54 -3.25
N VAL A 37 -24.00 2.03 -3.03
CA VAL A 37 -22.75 2.80 -2.95
C VAL A 37 -22.12 2.85 -4.34
N GLY A 38 -21.98 4.04 -4.92
CA GLY A 38 -21.18 4.21 -6.14
C GLY A 38 -19.68 4.13 -5.82
N LEU A 39 -18.91 3.43 -6.65
CA LEU A 39 -17.45 3.40 -6.57
C LEU A 39 -16.87 3.74 -7.95
N LEU A 40 -16.22 4.90 -8.04
CA LEU A 40 -15.57 5.40 -9.26
C LEU A 40 -14.06 5.42 -9.06
N LEU A 41 -13.34 4.54 -9.75
CA LEU A 41 -11.87 4.47 -9.74
C LEU A 41 -11.28 5.04 -11.04
N PRO A 42 -10.06 5.60 -11.03
CA PRO A 42 -9.59 6.45 -12.11
C PRO A 42 -8.98 5.65 -13.27
N SER A 43 -8.28 4.55 -12.98
CA SER A 43 -7.36 3.91 -13.93
C SER A 43 -7.46 2.39 -13.88
N SER A 44 -7.34 1.75 -15.03
CA SER A 44 -7.11 0.31 -15.16
C SER A 44 -5.62 -0.03 -15.39
N ALA A 45 -4.81 0.97 -15.76
CA ALA A 45 -3.38 0.82 -15.98
C ALA A 45 -2.58 0.68 -14.68
N VAL A 46 -3.08 1.28 -13.58
CA VAL A 46 -2.48 1.13 -12.23
C VAL A 46 -3.10 -0.10 -11.55
N PRO A 47 -2.36 -1.21 -11.36
CA PRO A 47 -2.93 -2.49 -10.88
C PRO A 47 -3.56 -2.41 -9.49
N ARG A 48 -3.14 -1.43 -8.68
CA ARG A 48 -3.61 -1.20 -7.31
C ARG A 48 -5.13 -1.18 -7.21
N TRP A 49 -5.79 -0.40 -8.07
CA TRP A 49 -7.22 -0.10 -7.98
C TRP A 49 -8.09 -1.34 -8.13
N GLU A 50 -7.78 -2.17 -9.14
CA GLU A 50 -8.51 -3.40 -9.44
C GLU A 50 -8.15 -4.55 -8.50
N ARG A 51 -6.87 -4.65 -8.12
CA ARG A 51 -6.36 -5.79 -7.35
C ARG A 51 -6.62 -5.65 -5.85
N PHE A 52 -6.61 -4.43 -5.32
CA PHE A 52 -6.72 -4.19 -3.89
C PHE A 52 -7.92 -3.32 -3.53
N ASP A 53 -7.95 -2.06 -3.98
CA ASP A 53 -8.88 -1.06 -3.46
C ASP A 53 -10.35 -1.45 -3.72
N ARG A 54 -10.72 -1.84 -4.94
CA ARG A 54 -12.09 -2.31 -5.25
C ARG A 54 -12.53 -3.47 -4.34
N PRO A 55 -11.88 -4.66 -4.35
CA PRO A 55 -12.36 -5.79 -3.56
C PRO A 55 -12.34 -5.52 -2.04
N LEU A 56 -11.43 -4.67 -1.55
CA LEU A 56 -11.39 -4.28 -0.13
C LEU A 56 -12.56 -3.37 0.24
N ILE A 57 -12.88 -2.39 -0.60
CA ILE A 57 -14.04 -1.50 -0.41
C ILE A 57 -15.34 -2.32 -0.47
N GLU A 58 -15.51 -3.17 -1.48
CA GLU A 58 -16.69 -4.03 -1.63
C GLU A 58 -16.89 -4.93 -0.41
N LYS A 59 -15.82 -5.59 0.04
CA LYS A 59 -15.84 -6.43 1.23
C LYS A 59 -16.22 -5.65 2.48
N ARG A 60 -15.68 -4.43 2.67
CA ARG A 60 -15.98 -3.63 3.85
C ARG A 60 -17.40 -3.08 3.82
N VAL A 61 -17.87 -2.58 2.67
CA VAL A 61 -19.26 -2.13 2.50
C VAL A 61 -20.22 -3.27 2.84
N LYS A 62 -20.00 -4.49 2.31
CA LYS A 62 -20.82 -5.66 2.61
C LYS A 62 -20.79 -6.06 4.08
N ALA A 63 -19.65 -5.92 4.75
CA ALA A 63 -19.51 -6.23 6.17
C ALA A 63 -20.19 -5.19 7.09
N LEU A 64 -20.27 -3.93 6.66
CA LEU A 64 -20.91 -2.84 7.40
C LEU A 64 -22.42 -2.77 7.15
N CYS A 65 -22.83 -2.98 5.89
CA CYS A 65 -24.22 -2.96 5.46
C CYS A 65 -24.46 -4.19 4.56
N PRO A 66 -24.91 -5.32 5.13
CA PRO A 66 -25.13 -6.56 4.39
C PRO A 66 -26.12 -6.44 3.23
N HIS A 67 -27.04 -5.47 3.28
CA HIS A 67 -28.03 -5.22 2.23
C HIS A 67 -27.58 -4.20 1.17
N CYS A 68 -26.46 -3.51 1.40
CA CYS A 68 -25.91 -2.55 0.46
C CYS A 68 -25.24 -3.23 -0.74
N LYS A 69 -25.23 -2.54 -1.88
CA LYS A 69 -24.57 -2.97 -3.12
C LYS A 69 -23.53 -1.94 -3.52
N VAL A 70 -22.43 -2.38 -4.11
CA VAL A 70 -21.45 -1.49 -4.74
C VAL A 70 -21.70 -1.47 -6.25
N ALA A 71 -21.95 -0.28 -6.79
CA ALA A 71 -22.01 -0.05 -8.23
C ALA A 71 -20.67 0.53 -8.69
N TYR A 72 -19.85 -0.33 -9.29
CA TYR A 72 -18.47 -0.03 -9.68
C TYR A 72 -18.37 0.48 -11.12
N ALA A 73 -17.49 1.46 -11.36
CA ALA A 73 -16.98 1.79 -12.69
C ALA A 73 -15.52 2.27 -12.62
N ASN A 74 -14.79 2.02 -13.71
CA ASN A 74 -13.41 2.47 -13.90
C ASN A 74 -13.33 3.43 -15.10
N ALA A 75 -12.71 4.59 -14.91
CA ALA A 75 -12.65 5.63 -15.93
C ALA A 75 -11.59 5.41 -17.02
N ALA A 76 -10.67 4.45 -16.84
CA ALA A 76 -9.57 4.17 -17.77
C ALA A 76 -8.77 5.44 -18.13
N ASP A 77 -8.45 6.24 -17.12
CA ASP A 77 -7.70 7.50 -17.18
C ASP A 77 -8.38 8.61 -18.00
N ASP A 78 -9.68 8.46 -18.30
CA ASP A 78 -10.46 9.43 -19.06
C ASP A 78 -11.49 10.16 -18.18
N ALA A 79 -11.34 11.48 -18.05
CA ALA A 79 -12.23 12.30 -17.23
C ALA A 79 -13.65 12.42 -17.80
N MET A 80 -13.85 12.30 -19.12
CA MET A 80 -15.19 12.31 -19.73
C MET A 80 -15.93 11.01 -19.41
N ASN A 81 -15.27 9.87 -19.51
CA ASN A 81 -15.81 8.59 -19.06
C ASN A 81 -16.19 8.65 -17.58
N GLN A 82 -15.34 9.24 -16.72
CA GLN A 82 -15.65 9.34 -15.29
C GLN A 82 -16.87 10.26 -15.02
N ARG A 83 -17.04 11.33 -15.81
CA ARG A 83 -18.22 12.19 -15.74
C ARG A 83 -19.49 11.44 -16.12
N ASP A 84 -19.45 10.64 -17.19
CA ASP A 84 -20.59 9.84 -17.63
C ASP A 84 -20.96 8.76 -16.60
N GLN A 85 -19.95 8.13 -15.99
CA GLN A 85 -20.13 7.17 -14.91
C GLN A 85 -20.78 7.81 -13.67
N MET A 86 -20.34 9.02 -13.28
CA MET A 86 -20.96 9.80 -12.20
C MET A 86 -22.43 10.10 -12.52
N ASN A 87 -22.72 10.64 -13.71
CA ASN A 87 -24.09 10.93 -14.14
C ASN A 87 -24.97 9.68 -14.12
N SER A 88 -24.43 8.55 -14.54
CA SER A 88 -25.11 7.25 -14.51
C SER A 88 -25.47 6.81 -13.09
N LEU A 89 -24.57 7.00 -12.11
CA LEU A 89 -24.82 6.71 -10.70
C LEU A 89 -25.86 7.66 -10.08
N ILE A 90 -25.81 8.95 -10.43
CA ILE A 90 -26.81 9.93 -10.01
C ILE A 90 -28.20 9.53 -10.52
N THR A 91 -28.34 9.26 -11.82
CA THR A 91 -29.62 8.85 -12.43
C THR A 91 -30.17 7.55 -11.84
N ARG A 92 -29.30 6.60 -11.49
CA ARG A 92 -29.70 5.34 -10.83
C ARG A 92 -29.99 5.48 -9.34
N GLY A 93 -29.89 6.68 -8.77
CA GLY A 93 -30.17 6.91 -7.35
C GLY A 93 -29.15 6.26 -6.41
N ALA A 94 -27.87 6.27 -6.77
CA ALA A 94 -26.82 5.92 -5.81
C ALA A 94 -26.97 6.80 -4.56
N ARG A 95 -26.90 6.21 -3.37
CA ARG A 95 -27.15 6.93 -2.12
C ARG A 95 -25.93 7.69 -1.62
N VAL A 96 -24.74 7.27 -2.05
CA VAL A 96 -23.44 7.86 -1.72
C VAL A 96 -22.45 7.41 -2.79
N ILE A 97 -21.43 8.24 -3.09
CA ILE A 97 -20.41 7.92 -4.10
C ILE A 97 -19.02 8.05 -3.49
N ILE A 98 -18.21 7.01 -3.63
CA ILE A 98 -16.76 7.03 -3.39
C ILE A 98 -16.09 7.38 -4.73
N LEU A 99 -15.33 8.47 -4.77
CA LEU A 99 -14.70 8.99 -5.98
C LEU A 99 -13.18 9.12 -5.79
N ASP A 100 -12.42 8.40 -6.60
CA ASP A 100 -11.02 8.72 -6.87
C ASP A 100 -10.92 9.34 -8.26
N ALA A 101 -10.72 10.67 -8.29
CA ALA A 101 -10.86 11.45 -9.51
C ALA A 101 -9.67 11.27 -10.46
N VAL A 102 -9.96 11.08 -11.75
CA VAL A 102 -8.96 11.18 -12.84
C VAL A 102 -8.34 12.57 -12.83
N ASP A 103 -9.20 13.59 -12.90
CA ASP A 103 -8.83 15.00 -12.79
C ASP A 103 -9.77 15.68 -11.78
N VAL A 104 -9.16 16.16 -10.68
CA VAL A 104 -9.87 16.73 -9.54
C VAL A 104 -10.65 18.00 -9.87
N LYS A 105 -10.19 18.78 -10.85
CA LYS A 105 -10.83 20.01 -11.30
C LYS A 105 -11.89 19.75 -12.36
N ALA A 106 -11.60 18.85 -13.29
CA ALA A 106 -12.55 18.45 -14.33
C ALA A 106 -13.80 17.78 -13.72
N MET A 107 -13.67 17.07 -12.60
CA MET A 107 -14.80 16.44 -11.92
C MET A 107 -15.68 17.39 -11.10
N ARG A 108 -15.28 18.65 -10.90
CA ARG A 108 -15.99 19.63 -10.06
C ARG A 108 -17.48 19.78 -10.40
N SER A 109 -17.82 19.88 -11.68
CA SER A 109 -19.22 20.04 -12.11
C SER A 109 -20.07 18.81 -11.83
N SER A 110 -19.48 17.61 -11.98
CA SER A 110 -20.12 16.33 -11.70
C SER A 110 -20.30 16.11 -10.19
N VAL A 111 -19.34 16.48 -9.35
CA VAL A 111 -19.48 16.48 -7.88
C VAL A 111 -20.61 17.42 -7.46
N ARG A 112 -20.70 18.63 -8.04
CA ARG A 112 -21.83 19.55 -7.79
C ARG A 112 -23.17 19.00 -8.27
N ALA A 113 -23.19 18.16 -9.30
CA ALA A 113 -24.42 17.51 -9.76
C ALA A 113 -24.91 16.45 -8.77
N ALA A 114 -23.98 15.65 -8.20
CA ALA A 114 -24.30 14.71 -7.13
C ALA A 114 -24.84 15.43 -5.89
N ASP A 115 -24.23 16.54 -5.49
CA ASP A 115 -24.68 17.37 -4.38
C ASP A 115 -26.09 17.94 -4.58
N ARG A 116 -26.41 18.47 -5.78
CA ARG A 116 -27.78 18.90 -6.13
C ARG A 116 -28.80 17.77 -6.12
N ALA A 117 -28.36 16.52 -6.30
CA ALA A 117 -29.18 15.33 -6.17
C ALA A 117 -29.21 14.77 -4.73
N HIS A 118 -28.61 15.48 -3.76
CA HIS A 118 -28.45 15.05 -2.37
C HIS A 118 -27.68 13.74 -2.20
N ILE A 119 -26.69 13.50 -3.08
CA ILE A 119 -25.82 12.33 -3.04
C ILE A 119 -24.44 12.78 -2.53
N PRO A 120 -24.08 12.48 -1.27
CA PRO A 120 -22.79 12.85 -0.71
C PRO A 120 -21.65 12.13 -1.44
N VAL A 121 -20.51 12.82 -1.58
CA VAL A 121 -19.31 12.30 -2.24
C VAL A 121 -18.17 12.17 -1.23
N VAL A 122 -17.63 10.96 -1.10
CA VAL A 122 -16.39 10.67 -0.36
C VAL A 122 -15.23 10.67 -1.35
N ALA A 123 -14.32 11.63 -1.24
CA ALA A 123 -13.10 11.62 -2.03
C ALA A 123 -12.14 10.53 -1.51
N TYR A 124 -11.59 9.75 -2.43
CA TYR A 124 -10.73 8.60 -2.13
C TYR A 124 -9.36 8.80 -2.77
N ASP A 125 -8.30 8.78 -1.96
CA ASP A 125 -6.88 8.98 -2.33
C ASP A 125 -6.55 10.39 -2.87
N ARG A 126 -7.32 10.89 -3.85
CA ARG A 126 -7.18 12.21 -4.47
C ARG A 126 -8.33 13.11 -4.05
N LEU A 127 -8.01 14.25 -3.44
CA LEU A 127 -9.00 15.23 -3.02
C LEU A 127 -9.59 15.95 -4.24
N ALA A 128 -10.79 15.55 -4.65
CA ALA A 128 -11.54 16.18 -5.74
C ALA A 128 -12.06 17.57 -5.35
N GLU A 129 -12.32 18.42 -6.35
CA GLU A 129 -13.02 19.68 -6.14
C GLU A 129 -14.56 19.50 -6.24
N GLY A 130 -15.29 20.44 -5.65
CA GLY A 130 -16.74 20.40 -5.42
C GLY A 130 -17.06 20.29 -3.92
N PRO A 131 -18.32 20.34 -3.48
CA PRO A 131 -18.62 20.00 -2.10
C PRO A 131 -18.28 18.51 -1.87
N ILE A 132 -17.30 18.24 -1.01
CA ILE A 132 -16.88 16.90 -0.63
C ILE A 132 -17.34 16.65 0.80
N SER A 133 -18.01 15.52 1.02
CA SER A 133 -18.64 15.18 2.30
C SER A 133 -17.70 14.44 3.25
N GLY A 134 -16.63 13.86 2.73
CA GLY A 134 -15.57 13.22 3.50
C GLY A 134 -14.37 12.88 2.63
N PHE A 135 -13.19 12.76 3.22
CA PHE A 135 -11.96 12.45 2.50
C PHE A 135 -11.11 11.41 3.23
N VAL A 136 -10.53 10.49 2.47
CA VAL A 136 -9.52 9.59 3.02
C VAL A 136 -8.33 9.45 2.09
N SER A 137 -7.15 9.70 2.63
CA SER A 137 -5.87 9.51 1.94
C SER A 137 -4.77 9.21 2.95
N PHE A 138 -3.53 9.40 2.54
CA PHE A 138 -2.35 9.36 3.39
C PHE A 138 -1.76 10.76 3.53
N ASP A 139 -0.98 11.00 4.58
CA ASP A 139 -0.18 12.23 4.66
C ASP A 139 0.85 12.23 3.52
N GLY A 140 0.52 12.92 2.42
CA GLY A 140 1.36 12.96 1.23
C GLY A 140 2.68 13.71 1.46
N ALA A 141 2.67 14.76 2.29
CA ALA A 141 3.92 15.43 2.63
C ALA A 141 4.84 14.46 3.41
N GLN A 142 4.29 13.59 4.26
CA GLN A 142 5.07 12.54 4.92
C GLN A 142 5.62 11.51 3.94
N VAL A 143 4.87 11.09 2.92
CA VAL A 143 5.40 10.22 1.86
C VAL A 143 6.65 10.84 1.25
N GLY A 144 6.56 12.09 0.77
CA GLY A 144 7.70 12.79 0.17
C GLY A 144 8.89 12.89 1.13
N ARG A 145 8.63 13.18 2.41
CA ARG A 145 9.69 13.21 3.44
C ARG A 145 10.35 11.84 3.63
N LEU A 146 9.59 10.75 3.61
CA LEU A 146 10.13 9.38 3.73
C LEU A 146 11.03 9.04 2.53
N GLN A 147 10.60 9.38 1.31
CA GLN A 147 11.38 9.18 0.09
C GLN A 147 12.68 9.99 0.15
N GLY A 148 12.61 11.29 0.43
CA GLY A 148 13.78 12.15 0.54
C GLY A 148 14.78 11.67 1.59
N LYS A 149 14.30 11.28 2.78
CA LYS A 149 15.16 10.75 3.85
C LYS A 149 15.87 9.46 3.44
N ALA A 150 15.14 8.51 2.87
CA ALA A 150 15.70 7.23 2.46
C ALA A 150 16.69 7.38 1.29
N LEU A 151 16.45 8.33 0.37
CA LEU A 151 17.41 8.65 -0.70
C LEU A 151 18.72 9.19 -0.13
N LEU A 152 18.66 10.13 0.83
CA LEU A 152 19.85 10.67 1.48
C LEU A 152 20.63 9.60 2.25
N GLU A 153 19.92 8.76 3.02
CA GLU A 153 20.51 7.66 3.77
C GLU A 153 21.25 6.68 2.85
N ALA A 154 20.64 6.32 1.72
CA ALA A 154 21.25 5.42 0.74
C ALA A 154 22.45 6.04 0.00
N MET A 155 22.52 7.37 -0.11
CA MET A 155 23.69 8.08 -0.65
C MET A 155 24.81 8.29 0.40
N GLY A 156 24.52 8.03 1.68
CA GLY A 156 25.47 8.05 2.80
C GLY A 156 25.90 9.46 3.27
N ASP A 157 26.88 9.49 4.17
CA ASP A 157 27.31 10.68 4.95
C ASP A 157 27.82 11.87 4.11
N ARG A 158 28.09 11.67 2.81
CA ARG A 158 28.48 12.73 1.86
C ARG A 158 27.32 13.19 0.99
N ALA A 159 26.08 13.16 1.49
CA ALA A 159 24.92 13.60 0.71
C ALA A 159 25.00 15.08 0.29
N LYS A 160 25.72 15.93 1.06
CA LYS A 160 25.90 17.35 0.76
C LYS A 160 26.56 17.55 -0.61
N GLY A 161 25.85 18.18 -1.53
CA GLY A 161 26.32 18.45 -2.90
C GLY A 161 26.18 17.29 -3.89
N ARG A 162 25.55 16.17 -3.48
CA ARG A 162 25.17 15.09 -4.41
C ARG A 162 24.12 15.58 -5.39
N ARG A 163 24.19 15.07 -6.61
CA ARG A 163 23.37 15.50 -7.74
C ARG A 163 22.26 14.50 -7.94
N ILE A 164 21.01 14.92 -7.78
CA ILE A 164 19.87 14.03 -7.96
C ILE A 164 19.03 14.42 -9.16
N VAL A 165 18.27 13.44 -9.65
CA VAL A 165 17.13 13.68 -10.54
C VAL A 165 15.85 13.40 -9.76
N MET A 166 14.86 14.28 -9.89
CA MET A 166 13.53 14.08 -9.33
C MET A 166 12.53 13.69 -10.43
N MET A 167 11.86 12.57 -10.24
CA MET A 167 10.81 12.04 -11.10
C MET A 167 9.48 12.10 -10.35
N ASN A 168 8.77 13.23 -10.51
CA ASN A 168 7.47 13.47 -9.89
C ASN A 168 6.35 12.73 -10.63
N GLY A 169 5.18 12.62 -9.99
CA GLY A 169 3.97 12.08 -10.61
C GLY A 169 3.29 13.01 -11.59
N ASP A 170 2.03 12.68 -11.89
CA ASP A 170 1.18 13.48 -12.76
C ASP A 170 0.84 14.85 -12.12
N PRO A 171 1.10 15.99 -12.78
CA PRO A 171 0.80 17.32 -12.26
C PRO A 171 -0.67 17.59 -11.96
N ILE A 172 -1.61 16.89 -12.61
CA ILE A 172 -3.06 17.07 -12.36
C ILE A 172 -3.50 16.41 -11.05
N SER A 173 -2.68 15.50 -10.52
CA SER A 173 -2.94 14.86 -9.22
C SER A 173 -2.54 15.79 -8.08
N PRO A 174 -3.44 16.07 -7.10
CA PRO A 174 -3.09 16.89 -5.94
C PRO A 174 -1.98 16.24 -5.09
N ASN A 175 -1.89 14.92 -5.12
CA ASN A 175 -0.90 14.15 -4.36
C ASN A 175 0.53 14.43 -4.85
N THR A 176 0.72 14.68 -6.15
CA THR A 176 2.04 15.03 -6.71
C THR A 176 2.61 16.28 -6.05
N ALA A 177 1.79 17.30 -5.84
CA ALA A 177 2.22 18.52 -5.16
C ALA A 177 2.60 18.26 -3.69
N TRP A 178 1.83 17.42 -2.97
CA TRP A 178 2.13 17.05 -1.59
C TRP A 178 3.43 16.25 -1.46
N TYR A 179 3.62 15.24 -2.31
CA TYR A 179 4.82 14.40 -2.33
C TYR A 179 6.05 15.26 -2.65
N ARG A 180 5.96 16.10 -3.69
CA ARG A 180 7.04 17.02 -4.08
C ARG A 180 7.41 17.98 -2.96
N LYS A 181 6.42 18.61 -2.31
CA LYS A 181 6.65 19.52 -1.17
C LYS A 181 7.34 18.79 -0.02
N GLY A 182 6.88 17.60 0.32
CA GLY A 182 7.48 16.76 1.36
C GLY A 182 8.93 16.39 1.06
N ALA A 183 9.21 15.93 -0.16
CA ALA A 183 10.55 15.57 -0.60
C ALA A 183 11.50 16.76 -0.59
N ARG A 184 11.08 17.89 -1.16
CA ARG A 184 11.88 19.12 -1.22
C ARG A 184 12.21 19.69 0.16
N SER A 185 11.28 19.59 1.13
CA SER A 185 11.54 19.97 2.53
C SER A 185 12.68 19.20 3.20
N VAL A 186 13.07 18.05 2.65
CA VAL A 186 14.19 17.23 3.13
C VAL A 186 15.44 17.42 2.27
N LEU A 187 15.27 17.67 0.97
CA LEU A 187 16.33 17.58 -0.03
C LEU A 187 16.96 18.93 -0.40
N ASP A 188 16.20 20.02 -0.45
CA ASP A 188 16.63 21.27 -1.10
C ASP A 188 17.96 21.82 -0.52
N ASP A 189 18.16 21.75 0.79
CA ASP A 189 19.39 22.24 1.45
C ASP A 189 20.52 21.20 1.52
N LYS A 190 20.29 19.99 1.01
CA LYS A 190 21.21 18.85 1.17
C LYS A 190 21.76 18.36 -0.16
N VAL A 191 21.02 18.47 -1.26
CA VAL A 191 21.44 17.95 -2.57
C VAL A 191 21.21 19.00 -3.65
N THR A 192 21.92 18.84 -4.77
CA THR A 192 21.67 19.61 -5.99
C THR A 192 20.68 18.84 -6.87
N ILE A 193 19.44 19.33 -6.99
CA ILE A 193 18.47 18.78 -7.94
C ILE A 193 18.86 19.25 -9.35
N ARG A 194 19.43 18.36 -10.17
CA ARG A 194 19.94 18.70 -11.50
C ARG A 194 18.84 18.73 -12.56
N LYS A 195 17.84 17.86 -12.41
CA LYS A 195 16.63 17.81 -13.23
C LYS A 195 15.45 17.41 -12.39
N GLU A 196 14.29 17.92 -12.78
CA GLU A 196 13.00 17.57 -12.22
C GLU A 196 12.02 17.35 -13.37
N TYR A 197 11.38 16.19 -13.42
CA TYR A 197 10.44 15.81 -14.47
C TYR A 197 9.07 15.52 -13.88
N ALA A 198 8.03 15.79 -14.68
CA ALA A 198 6.68 15.29 -14.44
C ALA A 198 6.46 14.03 -15.28
N ASN A 199 5.86 13.01 -14.68
CA ASN A 199 5.52 11.76 -15.37
C ASN A 199 4.01 11.68 -15.51
N LEU A 200 3.51 12.12 -16.67
CA LEU A 200 2.08 12.10 -17.00
C LEU A 200 1.51 10.70 -16.82
N GLU A 201 0.32 10.62 -16.24
CA GLU A 201 -0.43 9.39 -15.96
C GLU A 201 0.35 8.39 -15.09
N TRP A 202 1.41 8.82 -14.39
CA TRP A 202 2.27 7.96 -13.57
C TRP A 202 2.94 6.82 -14.34
N ARG A 203 3.13 6.99 -15.64
CA ARG A 203 3.57 5.91 -16.55
C ARG A 203 5.06 5.60 -16.44
N ALA A 204 5.37 4.31 -16.45
CA ALA A 204 6.75 3.81 -16.45
C ALA A 204 7.50 4.17 -17.74
N GLU A 205 6.81 4.22 -18.90
CA GLU A 205 7.42 4.60 -20.17
C GLU A 205 7.90 6.05 -20.14
N ASN A 206 7.06 6.96 -19.65
CA ASN A 206 7.40 8.38 -19.48
C ASN A 206 8.61 8.54 -18.54
N ALA A 207 8.65 7.77 -17.45
CA ALA A 207 9.77 7.79 -16.52
C ALA A 207 11.07 7.25 -17.12
N HIS A 208 10.98 6.20 -17.96
CA HIS A 208 12.12 5.69 -18.71
C HIS A 208 12.69 6.76 -19.64
N ASP A 209 11.84 7.41 -20.44
CA ASP A 209 12.27 8.39 -21.43
C ASP A 209 12.84 9.65 -20.77
N ASN A 210 12.20 10.13 -19.69
CA ASN A 210 12.71 11.22 -18.87
C ASN A 210 14.08 10.88 -18.25
N MET A 211 14.27 9.66 -17.76
CA MET A 211 15.57 9.24 -17.20
C MET A 211 16.63 9.10 -18.29
N ALA A 212 16.29 8.55 -19.45
CA ALA A 212 17.19 8.46 -20.59
C ALA A 212 17.63 9.85 -21.07
N ALA A 213 16.72 10.80 -21.15
CA ALA A 213 17.02 12.20 -21.45
C ALA A 213 17.94 12.82 -20.40
N ALA A 214 17.68 12.58 -19.10
CA ALA A 214 18.54 13.04 -18.03
C ALA A 214 19.96 12.45 -18.10
N ILE A 215 20.09 11.15 -18.41
CA ILE A 215 21.38 10.49 -18.61
C ILE A 215 22.11 11.04 -19.83
N SER A 216 21.40 11.34 -20.92
CA SER A 216 21.99 11.92 -22.13
C SER A 216 22.57 13.32 -21.86
N ASP A 217 21.80 14.19 -21.21
CA ASP A 217 22.20 15.57 -20.92
C ASP A 217 23.24 15.66 -19.80
N LEU A 218 23.00 14.95 -18.70
CA LEU A 218 23.88 15.01 -17.53
C LEU A 218 25.03 14.02 -17.61
N GLY A 219 24.93 12.90 -18.33
CA GLY A 219 25.85 11.78 -18.16
C GLY A 219 25.59 11.03 -16.84
N ALA A 220 25.52 9.70 -16.90
CA ALA A 220 25.16 8.87 -15.75
C ALA A 220 26.06 9.07 -14.52
N HIS A 221 27.37 9.27 -14.72
CA HIS A 221 28.34 9.53 -13.65
C HIS A 221 28.12 10.87 -12.91
N ARG A 222 27.23 11.73 -13.43
CA ARG A 222 26.84 12.99 -12.80
C ARG A 222 25.51 12.92 -12.05
N ILE A 223 24.95 11.73 -11.88
CA ILE A 223 23.72 11.46 -11.13
C ILE A 223 24.10 10.53 -9.99
N ASP A 224 23.78 10.94 -8.77
CA ASP A 224 24.13 10.24 -7.53
C ASP A 224 22.91 9.49 -6.94
N GLY A 225 21.70 9.84 -7.36
CA GLY A 225 20.46 9.19 -6.92
C GLY A 225 19.24 9.73 -7.67
N VAL A 226 18.14 8.98 -7.64
CA VAL A 226 16.88 9.35 -8.29
C VAL A 226 15.74 9.24 -7.28
N LEU A 227 15.04 10.35 -7.04
CA LEU A 227 13.77 10.30 -6.35
C LEU A 227 12.69 9.93 -7.37
N ALA A 228 12.11 8.75 -7.25
CA ALA A 228 10.91 8.36 -7.99
C ALA A 228 9.69 8.41 -7.06
N ALA A 229 8.65 9.12 -7.52
CA ALA A 229 7.46 9.40 -6.71
C ALA A 229 6.61 8.14 -6.40
N ASN A 230 6.66 7.11 -7.26
CA ASN A 230 6.06 5.81 -7.01
C ASN A 230 6.83 4.65 -7.67
N ASP A 231 6.35 3.43 -7.45
CA ASP A 231 6.99 2.20 -7.90
C ASP A 231 6.93 1.98 -9.43
N ALA A 232 5.89 2.46 -10.11
CA ALA A 232 5.80 2.46 -11.57
C ALA A 232 6.87 3.37 -12.20
N ILE A 233 7.01 4.61 -11.70
CA ILE A 233 8.06 5.54 -12.11
C ILE A 233 9.45 4.96 -11.79
N ALA A 234 9.62 4.36 -10.61
CA ALA A 234 10.88 3.71 -10.23
C ALA A 234 11.27 2.59 -11.20
N SER A 235 10.29 1.79 -11.66
CA SER A 235 10.50 0.75 -12.66
C SER A 235 11.04 1.32 -13.98
N GLY A 236 10.45 2.41 -14.48
CA GLY A 236 10.91 3.12 -15.67
C GLY A 236 12.33 3.67 -15.53
N VAL A 237 12.61 4.33 -14.40
CA VAL A 237 13.95 4.84 -14.05
C VAL A 237 15.00 3.72 -14.04
N ILE A 238 14.73 2.62 -13.35
CA ILE A 238 15.65 1.49 -13.24
C ILE A 238 15.88 0.83 -14.61
N SER A 239 14.83 0.74 -15.43
CA SER A 239 14.94 0.26 -16.81
C SER A 239 15.90 1.14 -17.63
N ALA A 240 15.74 2.46 -17.58
CA ALA A 240 16.63 3.38 -18.32
C ALA A 240 18.08 3.34 -17.83
N LEU A 241 18.30 3.25 -16.51
CA LEU A 241 19.64 3.09 -15.93
C LEU A 241 20.32 1.80 -16.43
N LYS A 242 19.58 0.69 -16.51
CA LYS A 242 20.08 -0.57 -17.05
C LYS A 242 20.38 -0.50 -18.54
N SER A 243 19.50 0.13 -19.34
CA SER A 243 19.73 0.37 -20.77
C SER A 243 21.00 1.19 -21.01
N ALA A 244 21.28 2.17 -20.14
CA ALA A 244 22.51 2.96 -20.14
C ALA A 244 23.72 2.25 -19.49
N ARG A 245 23.59 0.97 -19.11
CA ARG A 245 24.63 0.14 -18.50
C ARG A 245 25.21 0.72 -17.19
N VAL A 246 24.40 1.43 -16.42
CA VAL A 246 24.79 1.94 -15.10
C VAL A 246 24.92 0.77 -14.12
N SER A 247 26.12 0.57 -13.59
CA SER A 247 26.42 -0.47 -12.59
C SER A 247 27.52 0.01 -11.62
N PRO A 248 27.33 -0.10 -10.29
CA PRO A 248 26.09 -0.49 -9.63
C PRO A 248 24.95 0.50 -9.91
N LEU A 249 23.70 0.05 -9.75
CA LEU A 249 22.56 0.97 -9.85
C LEU A 249 22.62 2.02 -8.75
N LEU A 250 22.21 3.24 -9.10
CA LEU A 250 22.09 4.35 -8.17
C LEU A 250 20.92 4.11 -7.19
N PRO A 251 20.90 4.77 -6.02
CA PRO A 251 19.73 4.79 -5.17
C PRO A 251 18.48 5.31 -5.90
N VAL A 252 17.38 4.54 -5.85
CA VAL A 252 16.08 4.88 -6.44
C VAL A 252 14.97 4.63 -5.41
N THR A 253 14.17 5.65 -5.12
CA THR A 253 13.02 5.53 -4.19
C THR A 253 11.77 5.00 -4.88
N GLY A 254 10.67 4.87 -4.15
CA GLY A 254 9.36 4.50 -4.71
C GLY A 254 8.23 4.73 -3.70
N GLN A 255 7.03 4.25 -4.05
CA GLN A 255 5.80 4.32 -3.28
C GLN A 255 4.84 3.25 -3.82
N ASP A 256 3.97 2.75 -2.94
CA ASP A 256 2.83 1.85 -3.15
C ASP A 256 3.14 0.40 -2.75
N ALA A 257 4.42 0.04 -2.67
CA ALA A 257 4.90 -1.29 -2.33
C ALA A 257 4.36 -2.36 -3.29
N ASP A 258 4.40 -2.06 -4.59
CA ASP A 258 4.01 -3.00 -5.63
C ASP A 258 4.90 -4.25 -5.56
N LEU A 259 4.33 -5.44 -5.82
CA LEU A 259 5.05 -6.70 -5.66
C LEU A 259 6.39 -6.74 -6.43
N ASP A 260 6.41 -6.20 -7.64
CA ASP A 260 7.62 -6.13 -8.47
C ASP A 260 8.65 -5.14 -7.88
N ALA A 261 8.22 -4.05 -7.26
CA ALA A 261 9.09 -3.13 -6.52
C ALA A 261 9.67 -3.78 -5.26
N VAL A 262 8.86 -4.50 -4.49
CA VAL A 262 9.31 -5.28 -3.34
C VAL A 262 10.37 -6.29 -3.77
N GLN A 263 10.13 -6.98 -4.88
CA GLN A 263 11.11 -7.89 -5.48
C GLN A 263 12.38 -7.15 -5.95
N ARG A 264 12.27 -5.94 -6.53
CA ARG A 264 13.43 -5.08 -6.86
C ARG A 264 14.23 -4.67 -5.62
N ILE A 265 13.57 -4.36 -4.51
CA ILE A 265 14.20 -4.01 -3.24
C ILE A 265 14.98 -5.20 -2.69
N VAL A 266 14.39 -6.40 -2.70
CA VAL A 266 15.06 -7.63 -2.23
C VAL A 266 16.35 -7.91 -3.00
N LYS A 267 16.36 -7.71 -4.33
CA LYS A 267 17.55 -7.91 -5.16
C LYS A 267 18.50 -6.70 -5.21
N GLY A 268 18.20 -5.61 -4.48
CA GLY A 268 19.05 -4.43 -4.39
C GLY A 268 19.03 -3.51 -5.62
N GLU A 269 18.00 -3.59 -6.47
CA GLU A 269 17.84 -2.71 -7.64
C GLU A 269 17.06 -1.43 -7.33
N GLN A 270 16.23 -1.46 -6.29
CA GLN A 270 15.47 -0.32 -5.80
C GLN A 270 15.77 -0.15 -4.30
N THR A 271 15.95 1.08 -3.84
CA THR A 271 16.38 1.35 -2.46
C THR A 271 15.27 1.09 -1.45
N MET A 272 14.08 1.60 -1.78
CA MET A 272 12.94 1.61 -0.87
C MET A 272 11.64 1.82 -1.64
N THR A 273 10.53 1.57 -0.96
CA THR A 273 9.19 2.01 -1.35
C THR A 273 8.46 2.51 -0.10
N VAL A 274 7.35 3.21 -0.28
CA VAL A 274 6.48 3.67 0.80
C VAL A 274 5.19 2.86 0.78
N TYR A 275 4.98 2.05 1.82
CA TYR A 275 3.76 1.29 2.01
C TYR A 275 2.62 2.18 2.51
N LYS A 276 1.53 2.15 1.76
CA LYS A 276 0.24 2.74 2.10
C LYS A 276 -0.75 1.59 2.28
N SER A 277 -1.30 1.42 3.48
CA SER A 277 -2.21 0.30 3.74
C SER A 277 -3.54 0.47 3.02
N PHE A 278 -3.68 -0.15 1.84
CA PHE A 278 -4.90 -0.12 1.03
C PHE A 278 -6.11 -0.60 1.83
N LYS A 279 -5.94 -1.63 2.66
CA LYS A 279 -6.99 -2.13 3.55
C LYS A 279 -7.50 -1.04 4.50
N ARG A 280 -6.60 -0.33 5.19
CA ARG A 280 -7.02 0.72 6.12
C ARG A 280 -7.71 1.88 5.39
N GLN A 281 -7.22 2.25 4.21
CA GLN A 281 -7.83 3.32 3.42
C GLN A 281 -9.24 2.92 2.93
N ALA A 282 -9.36 1.73 2.33
CA ALA A 282 -10.63 1.15 1.92
C ALA A 282 -11.61 1.02 3.09
N ASP A 283 -11.12 0.58 4.25
CA ASP A 283 -11.95 0.40 5.45
C ASP A 283 -12.58 1.73 5.89
N VAL A 284 -11.78 2.81 5.90
CA VAL A 284 -12.25 4.14 6.26
C VAL A 284 -13.19 4.70 5.19
N ALA A 285 -12.86 4.56 3.90
CA ALA A 285 -13.70 5.03 2.79
C ALA A 285 -15.10 4.40 2.84
N ALA A 286 -15.15 3.07 2.99
CA ALA A 286 -16.39 2.34 3.12
C ALA A 286 -17.16 2.73 4.39
N SER A 287 -16.46 2.97 5.51
CA SER A 287 -17.11 3.42 6.76
C SER A 287 -17.72 4.82 6.62
N MET A 288 -17.01 5.76 5.98
CA MET A 288 -17.54 7.08 5.67
C MET A 288 -18.74 7.00 4.72
N ALA A 289 -18.63 6.20 3.66
CA ALA A 289 -19.70 6.04 2.68
C ALA A 289 -20.96 5.43 3.31
N VAL A 290 -20.83 4.35 4.09
CA VAL A 290 -21.97 3.71 4.76
C VAL A 290 -22.61 4.66 5.77
N ALA A 291 -21.82 5.39 6.57
CA ALA A 291 -22.35 6.39 7.50
C ALA A 291 -23.18 7.45 6.77
N LEU A 292 -22.63 8.06 5.71
CA LEU A 292 -23.32 9.06 4.89
C LEU A 292 -24.57 8.49 4.22
N GLY A 293 -24.52 7.24 3.76
CA GLY A 293 -25.66 6.62 3.09
C GLY A 293 -26.86 6.41 4.03
N HIS A 294 -26.59 6.13 5.31
CA HIS A 294 -27.60 6.12 6.39
C HIS A 294 -27.94 7.53 6.91
N GLY A 295 -27.44 8.60 6.30
CA GLY A 295 -27.67 9.98 6.75
C GLY A 295 -26.92 10.35 8.04
N ARG A 296 -25.93 9.55 8.46
CA ARG A 296 -25.10 9.80 9.63
C ARG A 296 -23.88 10.67 9.26
N SER A 297 -23.38 11.40 10.25
CA SER A 297 -22.20 12.26 10.09
C SER A 297 -20.88 11.47 10.07
N VAL A 298 -19.89 11.94 9.31
CA VAL A 298 -18.54 11.35 9.27
C VAL A 298 -17.58 11.91 10.32
N HIS A 299 -17.98 12.90 11.11
CA HIS A 299 -17.09 13.57 12.08
C HIS A 299 -16.57 12.64 13.19
N ALA A 300 -17.30 11.57 13.51
CA ALA A 300 -16.82 10.54 14.45
C ALA A 300 -15.75 9.61 13.84
N ILE A 301 -15.60 9.61 12.51
CA ILE A 301 -14.60 8.83 11.77
C ILE A 301 -13.40 9.71 11.39
N ALA A 302 -13.67 10.96 11.01
CA ALA A 302 -12.66 11.94 10.65
C ALA A 302 -11.74 12.24 11.85
N THR A 303 -10.45 12.39 11.57
CA THR A 303 -9.42 12.71 12.57
C THR A 303 -8.78 14.08 12.35
N THR A 304 -9.09 14.72 11.22
CA THR A 304 -8.60 16.04 10.83
C THR A 304 -9.56 16.65 9.81
N THR A 305 -9.32 17.88 9.40
CA THR A 305 -9.91 18.47 8.20
C THR A 305 -8.83 18.76 7.15
N VAL A 306 -9.25 18.92 5.89
CA VAL A 306 -8.40 19.41 4.80
C VAL A 306 -9.19 20.37 3.91
N ASP A 307 -8.46 21.22 3.19
CA ASP A 307 -9.05 22.15 2.24
C ASP A 307 -8.80 21.71 0.80
N SER A 308 -9.82 21.89 -0.03
CA SER A 308 -9.69 21.96 -1.49
C SER A 308 -9.86 23.41 -1.94
N PRO A 309 -9.48 23.77 -3.18
CA PRO A 309 -9.75 25.11 -3.73
C PRO A 309 -11.22 25.54 -3.72
N THR A 310 -12.16 24.61 -3.54
CA THR A 310 -13.60 24.87 -3.62
C THR A 310 -14.37 24.60 -2.32
N THR A 311 -13.76 23.91 -1.37
CA THR A 311 -14.42 23.42 -0.15
C THR A 311 -13.41 23.43 0.98
N GLN A 312 -13.72 24.18 2.02
CA GLN A 312 -12.91 24.26 3.24
C GLN A 312 -13.39 23.21 4.26
N ASP A 313 -12.52 22.88 5.22
CA ASP A 313 -12.85 22.06 6.38
C ASP A 313 -13.47 20.69 6.04
N VAL A 314 -13.03 20.07 4.93
CA VAL A 314 -13.51 18.73 4.53
C VAL A 314 -13.11 17.72 5.60
N PRO A 315 -14.06 17.01 6.26
CA PRO A 315 -13.73 16.00 7.25
C PRO A 315 -12.87 14.89 6.64
N ALA A 316 -11.72 14.62 7.25
CA ALA A 316 -10.71 13.79 6.63
C ALA A 316 -10.04 12.80 7.59
N VAL A 317 -9.53 11.72 7.00
CA VAL A 317 -8.55 10.82 7.62
C VAL A 317 -7.31 10.79 6.74
N LEU A 318 -6.18 11.23 7.29
CA LEU A 318 -4.87 11.11 6.66
C LEU A 318 -4.08 9.99 7.35
N LEU A 319 -4.04 8.83 6.72
CA LEU A 319 -3.35 7.66 7.23
C LEU A 319 -1.83 7.85 7.20
N THR A 320 -1.14 7.26 8.17
CA THR A 320 0.32 7.30 8.25
C THR A 320 0.96 6.33 7.23
N PRO A 321 1.78 6.82 6.29
CA PRO A 321 2.56 5.96 5.40
C PRO A 321 3.77 5.35 6.13
N VAL A 322 4.27 4.20 5.65
CA VAL A 322 5.38 3.46 6.28
C VAL A 322 6.50 3.22 5.26
N PRO A 323 7.76 3.58 5.53
CA PRO A 323 8.86 3.25 4.64
C PRO A 323 9.14 1.73 4.66
N VAL A 324 9.40 1.17 3.49
CA VAL A 324 9.77 -0.23 3.31
C VAL A 324 11.10 -0.33 2.57
N THR A 325 11.99 -1.13 3.14
CA THR A 325 13.34 -1.46 2.67
C THR A 325 13.55 -2.97 2.82
N ALA A 326 14.63 -3.51 2.27
CA ALA A 326 14.91 -4.96 2.35
C ALA A 326 14.79 -5.51 3.78
N GLY A 327 15.33 -4.80 4.78
CA GLY A 327 15.30 -5.21 6.18
C GLY A 327 13.98 -4.98 6.92
N THR A 328 12.96 -4.40 6.28
CA THR A 328 11.66 -4.09 6.91
C THR A 328 10.48 -4.78 6.26
N ILE A 329 10.65 -5.43 5.11
CA ILE A 329 9.58 -6.15 4.38
C ILE A 329 8.84 -7.15 5.28
N GLY A 330 9.58 -7.96 6.05
CA GLY A 330 8.97 -8.98 6.93
C GLY A 330 8.02 -8.39 7.98
N ARG A 331 8.43 -7.30 8.63
CA ARG A 331 7.65 -6.63 9.69
C ARG A 331 6.60 -5.65 9.17
N THR A 332 6.53 -5.42 7.86
CA THR A 332 5.55 -4.53 7.23
C THR A 332 4.62 -5.37 6.36
N LEU A 333 5.01 -5.67 5.13
CA LEU A 333 4.16 -6.28 4.11
C LEU A 333 3.77 -7.73 4.45
N VAL A 334 4.69 -8.53 4.99
CA VAL A 334 4.40 -9.93 5.34
C VAL A 334 3.52 -10.00 6.59
N ARG A 335 3.88 -9.27 7.65
CA ARG A 335 3.09 -9.19 8.88
C ARG A 335 1.66 -8.69 8.62
N ASP A 336 1.53 -7.68 7.77
CA ASP A 336 0.24 -7.08 7.42
C ASP A 336 -0.50 -7.89 6.33
N LYS A 337 0.05 -9.05 5.93
CA LYS A 337 -0.51 -10.00 4.97
C LYS A 337 -0.82 -9.39 3.61
N VAL A 338 -0.03 -8.39 3.20
CA VAL A 338 -0.09 -7.80 1.87
C VAL A 338 0.40 -8.81 0.83
N TYR A 339 1.51 -9.48 1.14
CA TYR A 339 2.07 -10.57 0.34
C TYR A 339 2.60 -11.68 1.24
N SER A 340 2.52 -12.91 0.76
CA SER A 340 3.22 -14.04 1.34
C SER A 340 4.73 -13.99 1.01
N ILE A 341 5.54 -14.65 1.84
CA ILE A 341 6.97 -14.87 1.54
C ILE A 341 7.14 -15.57 0.20
N HIS A 342 6.23 -16.47 -0.18
CA HIS A 342 6.30 -17.19 -1.45
C HIS A 342 6.14 -16.26 -2.67
N GLU A 343 5.21 -15.31 -2.61
CA GLU A 343 5.01 -14.32 -3.68
C GLU A 343 6.24 -13.40 -3.85
N ILE A 344 6.86 -12.99 -2.75
CA ILE A 344 8.06 -12.15 -2.78
C ILE A 344 9.28 -12.97 -3.21
N CYS A 345 9.48 -14.14 -2.60
CA CYS A 345 10.68 -14.96 -2.70
C CYS A 345 10.51 -16.11 -3.70
N THR A 346 10.28 -15.74 -4.96
CA THR A 346 10.28 -16.67 -6.09
C THR A 346 11.60 -17.47 -6.13
N PRO A 347 11.65 -18.63 -6.82
CA PRO A 347 12.88 -19.44 -6.89
C PRO A 347 14.12 -18.66 -7.33
N LYS A 348 13.96 -17.70 -8.25
CA LYS A 348 15.06 -16.85 -8.75
C LYS A 348 15.56 -15.83 -7.72
N LEU A 349 14.72 -15.45 -6.75
CA LEU A 349 15.04 -14.43 -5.74
C LEU A 349 15.44 -15.01 -4.38
N ARG A 350 15.46 -16.34 -4.23
CA ARG A 350 15.64 -16.98 -2.92
C ARG A 350 16.92 -16.55 -2.20
N SER A 351 18.07 -16.54 -2.88
CA SER A 351 19.33 -16.10 -2.29
C SER A 351 19.29 -14.63 -1.83
N ALA A 352 18.58 -13.77 -2.56
CA ALA A 352 18.40 -12.37 -2.18
C ALA A 352 17.44 -12.23 -0.98
N CYS A 353 16.39 -13.04 -0.92
CA CYS A 353 15.50 -13.11 0.24
C CYS A 353 16.20 -13.62 1.49
N ASP A 354 17.09 -14.61 1.38
CA ASP A 354 17.88 -15.12 2.51
C ASP A 354 18.73 -13.99 3.09
N ARG A 355 19.40 -13.19 2.23
CA ARG A 355 20.17 -12.01 2.65
C ARG A 355 19.30 -10.92 3.28
N ALA A 356 18.06 -10.76 2.82
CA ALA A 356 17.09 -9.83 3.38
C ALA A 356 16.43 -10.33 4.67
N GLY A 357 16.74 -11.56 5.12
CA GLY A 357 16.15 -12.17 6.32
C GLY A 357 14.68 -12.54 6.16
N LEU A 358 14.21 -12.73 4.93
CA LEU A 358 12.80 -13.10 4.65
C LEU A 358 12.56 -14.61 4.65
N THR A 359 13.62 -15.39 4.52
CA THR A 359 13.59 -16.85 4.49
C THR A 359 14.61 -17.38 5.47
N GLU A 360 14.29 -18.47 6.16
CA GLU A 360 15.28 -19.15 6.98
C GLU A 360 16.40 -19.67 6.08
N PRO A 361 17.68 -19.51 6.47
CA PRO A 361 18.77 -20.11 5.72
C PRO A 361 18.53 -21.61 5.65
N LYS A 362 18.55 -22.18 4.44
CA LYS A 362 18.53 -23.65 4.28
C LYS A 362 19.61 -24.23 5.19
N LYS A 363 19.21 -25.07 6.17
CA LYS A 363 20.17 -25.94 6.86
C LYS A 363 21.03 -26.62 5.80
N PRO A 364 22.37 -26.66 5.96
CA PRO A 364 23.22 -27.41 5.04
C PRO A 364 22.65 -28.82 4.95
N THR A 365 22.23 -29.22 3.76
CA THR A 365 21.87 -30.61 3.50
C THR A 365 23.10 -31.44 3.78
N GLU A 366 23.03 -32.29 4.81
CA GLU A 366 24.07 -33.29 5.05
C GLU A 366 24.35 -34.02 3.74
N PRO A 367 25.62 -34.20 3.35
CA PRO A 367 25.94 -34.98 2.18
C PRO A 367 25.36 -36.38 2.38
N LYS A 368 24.46 -36.80 1.49
CA LYS A 368 23.94 -38.18 1.46
C LYS A 368 25.16 -39.11 1.52
N LYS A 369 25.29 -39.89 2.60
CA LYS A 369 26.23 -41.01 2.65
C LYS A 369 26.00 -41.82 1.39
N LYS A 370 27.02 -41.93 0.53
CA LYS A 370 27.05 -42.95 -0.51
C LYS A 370 26.87 -44.30 0.19
N GLU A 371 25.70 -44.91 0.06
CA GLU A 371 25.55 -46.33 0.30
C GLU A 371 26.54 -47.02 -0.63
N ARG A 372 27.57 -47.64 -0.05
CA ARG A 372 28.41 -48.60 -0.75
C ARG A 372 27.48 -49.77 -1.08
N GLY A 373 27.08 -49.86 -2.35
CA GLY A 373 26.44 -51.05 -2.89
C GLY A 373 27.31 -52.26 -2.60
N GLY A 374 26.70 -53.24 -1.93
CA GLY A 374 27.33 -54.50 -1.56
C GLY A 374 27.66 -55.34 -2.78
N ASP A 375 28.84 -55.94 -2.72
CA ASP A 375 29.30 -57.06 -3.53
C ASP A 375 28.68 -58.36 -2.98
N PRO A 376 27.95 -59.17 -3.77
CA PRO A 376 27.44 -60.45 -3.32
C PRO A 376 28.32 -61.59 -3.86
N GLY A 377 29.18 -62.16 -2.99
CA GLY A 377 29.93 -63.36 -3.30
C GLY A 377 30.36 -64.10 -2.04
N GLY A 378 29.75 -65.26 -1.76
CA GLY A 378 30.01 -66.15 -0.62
C GLY A 378 31.46 -66.66 -0.54
N VAL A 379 31.91 -67.42 0.46
CA VAL A 379 31.35 -68.57 1.19
C VAL A 379 32.23 -68.78 2.46
N PRO A 380 31.76 -69.41 3.55
CA PRO A 380 32.31 -69.22 4.89
C PRO A 380 33.36 -70.26 5.30
N ALA A 381 34.26 -69.89 6.22
CA ALA A 381 35.08 -70.84 6.99
C ALA A 381 35.07 -70.49 8.49
N ARG A 382 34.79 -71.52 9.29
CA ARG A 382 34.69 -71.51 10.76
C ARG A 382 36.07 -71.55 11.45
N ALA A 383 36.03 -71.20 12.74
CA ALA A 383 36.82 -71.69 13.88
C ALA A 383 38.07 -70.89 14.30
N GLY A 384 38.25 -70.75 15.64
CA GLY A 384 39.58 -70.69 16.24
C GLY A 384 39.87 -69.62 17.31
N VAL A 385 39.35 -69.84 18.52
CA VAL A 385 39.97 -69.65 19.86
C VAL A 385 41.31 -68.89 20.03
N ALA A 386 41.26 -67.84 20.85
CA ALA A 386 42.13 -67.36 21.94
C ALA A 386 43.69 -67.55 22.03
N ARG A 387 44.32 -66.42 22.42
CA ARG A 387 45.40 -66.16 23.45
C ARG A 387 46.90 -66.41 23.18
N HIS A 388 47.69 -65.41 23.66
CA HIS A 388 49.09 -65.42 24.20
C HIS A 388 50.24 -65.56 23.16
N LEU A 389 51.46 -64.99 23.26
CA LEU A 389 52.25 -64.23 24.26
C LEU A 389 53.57 -63.72 23.59
N GLN A 390 54.30 -62.83 24.29
CA GLN A 390 55.78 -62.57 24.27
C GLN A 390 56.39 -61.72 23.12
N ALA A 391 56.97 -60.54 23.42
CA ALA A 391 58.32 -60.22 23.97
C ALA A 391 59.41 -60.24 22.87
N VAL A 392 60.24 -59.19 22.72
CA VAL A 392 61.65 -59.16 23.20
C VAL A 392 62.16 -57.70 23.31
N ARG A 393 62.88 -57.44 24.41
CA ARG A 393 63.72 -56.26 24.72
C ARG A 393 65.12 -56.40 24.07
N ARG A 394 65.81 -55.30 23.73
CA ARG A 394 66.98 -54.74 24.46
C ARG A 394 67.67 -53.55 23.75
N ARG A 395 68.09 -52.60 24.60
CA ARG A 395 68.93 -51.35 24.48
C ARG A 395 70.42 -51.67 24.15
N PRO A 396 71.45 -50.76 24.25
CA PRO A 396 71.56 -49.34 24.67
C PRO A 396 72.45 -48.47 23.71
N GLY A 397 72.78 -47.18 23.89
CA GLY A 397 72.67 -46.25 25.01
C GLY A 397 73.08 -44.80 24.64
N THR A 398 72.81 -43.89 25.57
CA THR A 398 73.30 -42.50 25.76
C THR A 398 74.79 -42.48 26.23
N PRO A 399 75.55 -41.35 26.32
CA PRO A 399 75.10 -40.00 26.73
C PRO A 399 75.88 -38.74 26.22
N GLY A 400 75.40 -37.55 26.62
CA GLY A 400 76.21 -36.32 26.79
C GLY A 400 75.57 -35.05 26.22
N ARG A 401 74.85 -34.24 27.02
CA ARG A 401 75.26 -32.96 27.65
C ARG A 401 75.55 -31.83 26.64
N GLY A 402 75.01 -30.62 26.72
CA GLY A 402 74.12 -29.99 27.70
C GLY A 402 73.93 -28.49 27.40
N THR A 403 73.01 -27.86 28.14
CA THR A 403 72.97 -26.44 28.62
C THR A 403 73.03 -25.31 27.57
N ALA A 404 72.25 -24.22 27.61
CA ALA A 404 71.60 -23.50 28.70
C ALA A 404 70.45 -22.59 28.16
N ALA A 405 69.54 -22.21 29.06
CA ALA A 405 68.43 -21.27 28.91
C ALA A 405 68.89 -19.80 29.21
N PRO A 406 68.04 -18.83 29.61
CA PRO A 406 66.63 -18.55 29.34
C PRO A 406 66.42 -17.09 28.85
N GLY A 407 65.16 -16.69 28.62
CA GLY A 407 64.81 -15.40 28.03
C GLY A 407 64.58 -14.22 28.98
N ARG A 408 63.97 -13.19 28.40
CA ARG A 408 62.97 -12.28 28.96
C ARG A 408 62.03 -11.86 27.83
#